data_AF-A0A7C6MV85-F1
#
_entry.id   AF-A0A7C6MV85-F1
#
_cell.length_a   1.000
_cell.length_b   1.000
_cell.length_c   1.000
_cell.angle_alpha   90.00
_cell.angle_beta   90.00
_cell.angle_gamma   90.00
#
_symmetry.space_group_name_H-M   'P 1'
#
loop_
_entity.id
_entity.type
_entity.pdbx_description
1 polymer ?
#
loop_
_entity_poly.entity_id
_entity_poly.type
_entity_poly.pdbx_seq_one_letter_code
_entity_poly.pdbx_strand_id
1 'polypeptide(L)'
;MKQETTFDELQIEKIRKLAEEKRRSLGFVGETPIAGDIFTILENMDIVLLEFPIQSDNEKPAFSAAIMYSKEGGEELIFIGLNTADYFDKQIFAIAHELYHFYTKTGSHLSRVDEEGSLVEAMANRFAAEFLLPESVLESIVINEFKRSSLQDLQMKTLLRFIARLQCTWWLPYRSLVKRLKEINAINDNQHEELYDIDERDMDGEYGRMGLAVNSEVFYKLNTVTENINASPKTIEVIIRNFEDSLIDEDKFADTLSLFGKNPDDFGYDYGVSEEDLDEFETFFNREVDNGSQPDL
;
A
#
# COMPACT_ATOMS: atom_id res chain seq x y z
N MET A 1 10.68 24.66 4.02
CA MET A 1 9.92 24.81 2.76
C MET A 1 10.55 23.87 1.75
N LYS A 2 9.90 22.73 1.43
CA LYS A 2 10.28 21.98 0.22
C LYS A 2 9.86 22.85 -0.95
N GLN A 3 10.77 23.13 -1.89
CA GLN A 3 10.40 23.76 -3.15
C GLN A 3 9.33 22.86 -3.80
N GLU A 4 8.15 23.42 -4.09
CA GLU A 4 7.24 22.77 -5.02
C GLU A 4 7.94 22.65 -6.35
N THR A 5 8.19 21.42 -6.79
CA THR A 5 8.73 21.16 -8.10
C THR A 5 7.67 21.54 -9.13
N THR A 6 7.83 22.69 -9.78
CA THR A 6 6.93 23.14 -10.84
C THR A 6 7.21 22.31 -12.09
N PHE A 7 6.25 21.47 -12.49
CA PHE A 7 6.33 20.74 -13.75
C PHE A 7 6.01 21.65 -14.93
N ASP A 8 6.66 21.43 -16.07
CA ASP A 8 6.22 22.01 -17.32
C ASP A 8 5.02 21.23 -17.91
N GLU A 9 4.28 21.88 -18.82
CA GLU A 9 3.09 21.30 -19.45
C GLU A 9 3.40 19.98 -20.19
N LEU A 10 4.60 19.85 -20.76
CA LEU A 10 5.02 18.65 -21.49
C LEU A 10 5.27 17.47 -20.54
N GLN A 11 5.83 17.71 -19.35
CA GLN A 11 6.02 16.71 -18.31
C GLN A 11 4.67 16.20 -17.79
N ILE A 12 3.75 17.11 -17.48
CA ILE A 12 2.39 16.75 -17.03
C ILE A 12 1.69 15.91 -18.10
N GLU A 13 1.73 16.33 -19.36
CA GLU A 13 1.08 15.62 -20.45
C GLU A 13 1.68 14.21 -20.68
N LYS A 14 3.01 14.06 -20.56
CA LYS A 14 3.66 12.74 -20.64
C LYS A 14 3.19 11.81 -19.52
N ILE A 15 3.08 12.32 -18.29
CA ILE A 15 2.63 11.54 -17.13
C ILE A 15 1.17 11.12 -17.29
N ARG A 16 0.30 12.04 -17.73
CA ARG A 16 -1.11 11.74 -18.02
C ARG A 16 -1.27 10.64 -19.05
N LYS A 17 -0.54 10.74 -20.17
CA LYS A 17 -0.53 9.71 -21.22
C LYS A 17 -0.03 8.37 -20.71
N LEU A 18 1.04 8.37 -19.92
CA LEU A 18 1.57 7.14 -19.32
C LEU A 18 0.53 6.49 -18.39
N ALA A 19 -0.08 7.27 -17.48
CA ALA A 19 -1.12 6.77 -16.58
C ALA A 19 -2.31 6.20 -17.35
N GLU A 20 -2.79 6.89 -18.38
CA GLU A 20 -3.90 6.42 -19.22
C GLU A 20 -3.54 5.13 -19.98
N GLU A 21 -2.34 5.06 -20.57
CA GLU A 21 -1.85 3.88 -21.27
C GLU A 21 -1.80 2.67 -20.32
N LYS A 22 -1.25 2.85 -19.12
CA LYS A 22 -1.14 1.75 -18.14
C LYS A 22 -2.50 1.30 -17.63
N ARG A 23 -3.39 2.22 -17.27
CA ARG A 23 -4.79 1.90 -16.92
C ARG A 23 -5.45 1.07 -18.02
N ARG A 24 -5.34 1.49 -19.29
CA ARG A 24 -5.90 0.79 -20.43
C ARG A 24 -5.31 -0.61 -20.61
N SER A 25 -4.00 -0.76 -20.45
CA SER A 25 -3.32 -2.06 -20.54
C SER A 25 -3.77 -3.06 -19.47
N LEU A 26 -4.20 -2.55 -18.32
CA LEU A 26 -4.76 -3.32 -17.21
C LEU A 26 -6.29 -3.54 -17.33
N GLY A 27 -6.92 -3.06 -18.40
CA GLY A 27 -8.37 -3.21 -18.63
C GLY A 27 -9.24 -2.10 -18.02
N PHE A 28 -8.65 -1.06 -17.43
CA PHE A 28 -9.37 0.06 -16.84
C PHE A 28 -9.51 1.22 -17.84
N VAL A 29 -10.74 1.55 -18.22
CA VAL A 29 -11.05 2.61 -19.19
C VAL A 29 -12.12 3.53 -18.64
N GLY A 30 -12.02 4.83 -18.93
CA GLY A 30 -13.01 5.83 -18.52
C GLY A 30 -13.10 5.97 -17.00
N GLU A 31 -14.33 5.99 -16.48
CA GLU A 31 -14.66 6.30 -15.09
C GLU A 31 -14.52 5.12 -14.11
N THR A 32 -13.91 4.00 -14.52
CA THR A 32 -13.73 2.82 -13.66
C THR A 32 -12.59 3.06 -12.64
N PRO A 33 -12.85 3.05 -11.32
CA PRO A 33 -11.79 3.13 -10.32
C PRO A 33 -10.88 1.90 -10.37
N ILE A 34 -9.57 2.11 -10.26
CA ILE A 34 -8.55 1.05 -10.33
C ILE A 34 -8.04 0.61 -8.95
N ALA A 35 -8.18 1.49 -7.96
CA ALA A 35 -7.55 1.36 -6.65
C ALA A 35 -7.98 0.11 -5.87
N GLY A 36 -9.26 -0.28 -6.00
CA GLY A 36 -9.78 -1.49 -5.33
C GLY A 36 -9.13 -2.78 -5.81
N ASP A 37 -8.59 -2.80 -7.03
CA ASP A 37 -7.95 -3.97 -7.65
C ASP A 37 -6.41 -3.91 -7.59
N ILE A 38 -5.83 -2.94 -6.88
CA ILE A 38 -4.38 -2.67 -6.96
C ILE A 38 -3.53 -3.87 -6.52
N PHE A 39 -3.98 -4.63 -5.51
CA PHE A 39 -3.29 -5.84 -5.07
C PHE A 39 -3.34 -6.95 -6.13
N THR A 40 -4.51 -7.18 -6.71
CA THR A 40 -4.70 -8.13 -7.83
C THR A 40 -3.86 -7.73 -9.05
N ILE A 41 -3.72 -6.43 -9.31
CA ILE A 41 -2.85 -5.90 -10.37
C ILE A 41 -1.40 -6.29 -10.11
N LEU A 42 -0.89 -6.11 -8.88
CA LEU A 42 0.48 -6.52 -8.53
C LEU A 42 0.69 -8.02 -8.76
N GLU A 43 -0.25 -8.86 -8.30
CA GLU A 43 -0.18 -10.32 -8.48
C GLU A 43 -0.15 -10.73 -9.96
N ASN A 44 -0.99 -10.10 -10.80
CA ASN A 44 -1.04 -10.36 -12.24
C ASN A 44 0.21 -9.85 -12.98
N MET A 45 0.94 -8.91 -12.39
CA MET A 45 2.20 -8.40 -12.91
C MET A 45 3.42 -9.16 -12.36
N ASP A 46 3.20 -10.22 -11.58
CA ASP A 46 4.24 -10.99 -10.88
C ASP A 46 5.13 -10.10 -9.98
N ILE A 47 4.54 -9.05 -9.39
CA ILE A 47 5.19 -8.21 -8.39
C ILE A 47 4.75 -8.70 -7.00
N VAL A 48 5.71 -9.14 -6.21
CA VAL A 48 5.46 -9.63 -4.85
C VAL A 48 5.31 -8.44 -3.91
N LEU A 49 4.14 -8.31 -3.28
CA LEU A 49 3.93 -7.34 -2.21
C LEU A 49 4.34 -7.94 -0.86
N LEU A 50 5.17 -7.22 -0.13
CA LEU A 50 5.58 -7.52 1.25
C LEU A 50 5.09 -6.39 2.15
N GLU A 51 4.17 -6.71 3.06
CA GLU A 51 3.59 -5.77 4.01
C GLU A 51 4.31 -5.85 5.36
N PHE A 52 4.77 -4.72 5.89
CA PHE A 52 5.38 -4.67 7.21
C PHE A 52 5.19 -3.30 7.88
N PRO A 53 4.81 -3.22 9.17
CA PRO A 53 4.65 -1.95 9.86
C PRO A 53 6.00 -1.42 10.32
N ILE A 54 6.39 -0.27 9.80
CA ILE A 54 7.66 0.39 10.14
C ILE A 54 7.34 1.76 10.70
N GLN A 55 7.47 1.87 12.02
CA GLN A 55 7.29 3.14 12.70
C GLN A 55 8.45 4.08 12.39
N SER A 56 8.12 5.36 12.25
CA SER A 56 9.09 6.43 12.09
C SER A 56 9.61 6.80 13.47
N ASP A 57 10.89 6.54 13.75
CA ASP A 57 11.57 7.23 14.85
C ASP A 57 11.68 8.71 14.44
N ASN A 58 11.26 9.60 15.34
CA ASN A 58 10.96 11.04 15.18
C ASN A 58 11.99 11.94 14.42
N GLU A 59 13.08 11.41 13.89
CA GLU A 59 14.12 12.12 13.15
C GLU A 59 14.07 11.96 11.63
N LYS A 60 13.38 10.92 11.09
CA LYS A 60 13.20 10.73 9.64
C LYS A 60 11.86 10.10 9.33
N PRO A 61 11.11 10.61 8.32
CA PRO A 61 9.88 9.96 7.90
C PRO A 61 10.19 8.52 7.49
N ALA A 62 9.43 7.56 8.03
CA ALA A 62 9.48 6.19 7.54
C ALA A 62 9.14 6.17 6.04
N PHE A 63 9.75 5.26 5.28
CA PHE A 63 9.39 5.09 3.88
C PHE A 63 7.93 4.64 3.80
N SER A 64 7.21 5.04 2.74
CA SER A 64 5.83 4.60 2.51
C SER A 64 5.78 3.28 1.75
N ALA A 65 6.57 3.16 0.70
CA ALA A 65 6.83 1.91 -0.01
C ALA A 65 8.23 1.97 -0.66
N ALA A 66 8.70 0.84 -1.16
CA ALA A 66 9.93 0.75 -1.93
C ALA A 66 9.90 -0.45 -2.89
N ILE A 67 10.25 -0.22 -4.15
CA ILE A 67 10.46 -1.29 -5.12
C ILE A 67 11.88 -1.87 -5.06
N MET A 68 12.00 -3.19 -5.16
CA MET A 68 13.26 -3.93 -5.11
C MET A 68 13.32 -4.97 -6.23
N TYR A 69 14.51 -5.20 -6.77
CA TYR A 69 14.77 -6.18 -7.82
C TYR A 69 15.85 -7.15 -7.33
N SER A 70 15.61 -8.44 -7.49
CA SER A 70 16.60 -9.50 -7.24
C SER A 70 16.77 -10.35 -8.49
N LYS A 71 17.98 -10.82 -8.76
CA LYS A 71 18.27 -11.74 -9.86
C LYS A 71 18.78 -13.05 -9.28
N GLU A 72 17.97 -14.09 -9.38
CA GLU A 72 18.27 -15.41 -8.86
C GLU A 72 18.06 -16.44 -9.97
N GLY A 73 19.06 -17.30 -10.21
CA GLY A 73 18.95 -18.38 -11.20
C GLY A 73 18.71 -17.95 -12.67
N GLY A 74 18.89 -16.66 -13.00
CA GLY A 74 18.60 -16.11 -14.33
C GLY A 74 17.21 -15.48 -14.47
N GLU A 75 16.38 -15.58 -13.42
CA GLU A 75 15.07 -14.94 -13.33
C GLU A 75 15.17 -13.61 -12.54
N GLU A 76 14.35 -12.64 -12.90
CA GLU A 76 14.24 -11.35 -12.19
C GLU A 76 12.99 -11.36 -11.30
N LEU A 77 13.20 -11.31 -9.98
CA LEU A 77 12.16 -11.21 -8.97
C LEU A 77 11.95 -9.74 -8.58
N ILE A 78 10.69 -9.34 -8.46
CA ILE A 78 10.29 -7.96 -8.26
C ILE A 78 9.43 -7.87 -7.02
N PHE A 79 9.81 -6.99 -6.10
CA PHE A 79 9.14 -6.83 -4.82
C PHE A 79 8.75 -5.39 -4.59
N ILE A 80 7.60 -5.17 -3.96
CA ILE A 80 7.24 -3.90 -3.33
C ILE A 80 7.18 -4.17 -1.82
N GLY A 81 8.06 -3.52 -1.06
CA GLY A 81 7.93 -3.43 0.38
C GLY A 81 7.00 -2.27 0.73
N LEU A 82 5.90 -2.54 1.42
CA LEU A 82 4.89 -1.55 1.81
C LEU A 82 4.91 -1.33 3.32
N ASN A 83 5.01 -0.07 3.75
CA ASN A 83 4.89 0.29 5.14
C ASN A 83 3.41 0.35 5.56
N THR A 84 3.00 -0.57 6.42
CA THR A 84 1.61 -0.68 6.87
C THR A 84 1.31 0.11 8.15
N ALA A 85 2.29 0.84 8.68
CA ALA A 85 2.11 1.77 9.80
C ALA A 85 1.52 3.14 9.37
N ASP A 86 1.02 3.27 8.14
CA ASP A 86 0.27 4.43 7.66
C ASP A 86 -1.17 4.06 7.28
N TYR A 87 -2.02 5.05 7.02
CA TYR A 87 -3.41 4.84 6.62
C TYR A 87 -3.53 4.08 5.31
N PHE A 88 -4.54 3.21 5.21
CA PHE A 88 -4.73 2.35 4.04
C PHE A 88 -4.86 3.11 2.71
N ASP A 89 -5.54 4.26 2.68
CA ASP A 89 -5.61 5.09 1.46
C ASP A 89 -4.24 5.60 0.98
N LYS A 90 -3.32 5.89 1.91
CA LYS A 90 -1.95 6.27 1.58
C LYS A 90 -1.12 5.06 1.16
N GLN A 91 -1.38 3.87 1.69
CA GLN A 91 -0.75 2.63 1.23
C GLN A 91 -1.10 2.36 -0.25
N ILE A 92 -2.36 2.51 -0.63
CA ILE A 92 -2.81 2.44 -2.03
C ILE A 92 -2.07 3.47 -2.89
N PHE A 93 -1.97 4.71 -2.41
CA PHE A 93 -1.24 5.76 -3.12
C PHE A 93 0.25 5.44 -3.27
N ALA A 94 0.88 4.88 -2.24
CA ALA A 94 2.28 4.46 -2.25
C ALA A 94 2.53 3.33 -3.25
N ILE A 95 1.64 2.33 -3.34
CA ILE A 95 1.73 1.29 -4.37
C ILE A 95 1.64 1.91 -5.77
N ALA A 96 0.67 2.81 -6.01
CA ALA A 96 0.54 3.48 -7.30
C ALA A 96 1.76 4.34 -7.65
N HIS A 97 2.42 4.91 -6.65
CA HIS A 97 3.70 5.60 -6.77
C HIS A 97 4.81 4.63 -7.18
N GLU A 98 4.97 3.48 -6.51
CA GLU A 98 6.00 2.48 -6.88
C GLU A 98 5.77 1.89 -8.29
N LEU A 99 4.51 1.77 -8.73
CA LEU A 99 4.20 1.36 -10.09
C LEU A 99 4.78 2.32 -11.14
N TYR A 100 4.89 3.62 -10.85
CA TYR A 100 5.61 4.54 -11.73
C TYR A 100 7.07 4.14 -11.88
N HIS A 101 7.77 3.89 -10.77
CA HIS A 101 9.17 3.48 -10.78
C HIS A 101 9.37 2.14 -11.48
N PHE A 102 8.42 1.22 -11.33
CA PHE A 102 8.39 -0.03 -12.07
C PHE A 102 8.30 0.20 -13.59
N TYR A 103 7.32 1.00 -14.05
CA TYR A 103 7.09 1.21 -15.47
C TYR A 103 8.20 2.02 -16.15
N THR A 104 8.82 2.94 -15.42
CA THR A 104 9.89 3.81 -15.95
C THR A 104 11.28 3.26 -15.70
N LYS A 105 11.41 2.17 -14.93
CA LYS A 105 12.69 1.58 -14.49
C LYS A 105 13.61 2.61 -13.82
N THR A 106 13.00 3.53 -13.07
CA THR A 106 13.70 4.60 -12.34
C THR A 106 13.96 4.24 -10.87
N GLY A 107 13.48 3.09 -10.40
CA GLY A 107 13.74 2.57 -9.06
C GLY A 107 14.77 1.45 -9.09
N SER A 108 16.05 1.77 -8.94
CA SER A 108 17.03 0.84 -8.39
C SER A 108 18.16 1.61 -7.72
N HIS A 109 18.60 1.08 -6.58
CA HIS A 109 19.70 1.56 -5.74
C HIS A 109 19.29 2.64 -4.73
N LEU A 110 19.35 2.23 -3.45
CA LEU A 110 19.60 3.08 -2.29
C LEU A 110 20.76 4.05 -2.59
N SER A 111 20.50 5.16 -3.29
CA SER A 111 21.53 6.14 -3.62
C SER A 111 20.95 7.52 -3.83
N ARG A 112 21.26 8.37 -2.84
CA ARG A 112 21.50 9.82 -2.91
C ARG A 112 20.37 10.67 -3.52
N VAL A 113 19.73 11.41 -2.62
CA VAL A 113 18.80 12.50 -2.91
C VAL A 113 19.58 13.65 -3.58
N ASP A 114 19.74 13.59 -4.89
CA ASP A 114 20.10 14.73 -5.75
C ASP A 114 18.81 15.39 -6.28
N GLU A 115 18.91 16.57 -6.92
CA GLU A 115 17.75 17.29 -7.50
C GLU A 115 16.96 16.44 -8.52
N GLU A 116 17.64 15.57 -9.28
CA GLU A 116 17.00 14.61 -10.19
C GLU A 116 16.13 13.60 -9.45
N GLY A 117 16.57 13.13 -8.27
CA GLY A 117 15.76 12.27 -7.41
C GLY A 117 14.47 12.98 -6.99
N SER A 118 14.54 14.24 -6.59
CA SER A 118 13.35 15.02 -6.22
C SER A 118 12.37 15.19 -7.38
N LEU A 119 12.84 15.34 -8.62
CA LEU A 119 11.96 15.45 -9.79
C LEU A 119 11.26 14.13 -10.09
N VAL A 120 11.99 13.01 -10.09
CA VAL A 120 11.42 11.68 -10.34
C VAL A 120 10.36 11.33 -9.29
N GLU A 121 10.64 11.56 -8.01
CA GLU A 121 9.68 11.39 -6.90
C GLU A 121 8.42 12.24 -7.08
N ALA A 122 8.59 13.48 -7.55
CA ALA A 122 7.46 14.35 -7.86
C ALA A 122 6.65 13.80 -9.05
N MET A 123 7.32 13.30 -10.10
CA MET A 123 6.66 12.67 -11.26
C MET A 123 5.91 11.38 -10.85
N ALA A 124 6.47 10.59 -9.94
CA ALA A 124 5.82 9.40 -9.38
C ALA A 124 4.55 9.76 -8.60
N ASN A 125 4.60 10.82 -7.77
CA ASN A 125 3.42 11.35 -7.10
C ASN A 125 2.34 11.84 -8.08
N ARG A 126 2.74 12.56 -9.14
CA ARG A 126 1.79 13.01 -10.18
C ARG A 126 1.23 11.81 -10.95
N PHE A 127 2.04 10.80 -11.25
CA PHE A 127 1.58 9.57 -11.89
C PHE A 127 0.57 8.85 -11.00
N ALA A 128 0.84 8.64 -9.72
CA ALA A 128 -0.09 7.98 -8.80
C ALA A 128 -1.44 8.70 -8.77
N ALA A 129 -1.43 10.03 -8.73
CA ALA A 129 -2.63 10.84 -8.75
C ALA A 129 -3.45 10.67 -10.05
N GLU A 130 -2.81 10.70 -11.23
CA GLU A 130 -3.47 10.47 -12.52
C GLU A 130 -3.89 9.01 -12.74
N PHE A 131 -3.08 8.07 -12.25
CA PHE A 131 -3.33 6.64 -12.37
C PHE A 131 -4.52 6.22 -11.53
N LEU A 132 -4.67 6.77 -10.32
CA LEU A 132 -5.80 6.47 -9.45
C LEU A 132 -7.06 7.19 -9.92
N LEU A 133 -7.01 8.50 -10.19
CA LEU A 133 -8.13 9.31 -10.67
C LEU A 133 -7.67 10.24 -11.80
N PRO A 134 -7.89 9.90 -13.07
CA PRO A 134 -7.47 10.73 -14.20
C PRO A 134 -8.12 12.11 -14.21
N GLU A 135 -7.39 13.12 -14.72
CA GLU A 135 -7.84 14.52 -14.67
C GLU A 135 -9.15 14.72 -15.45
N SER A 136 -9.18 14.20 -16.67
CA SER A 136 -10.36 14.25 -17.54
C SER A 136 -11.58 13.56 -16.92
N VAL A 137 -11.36 12.53 -16.11
CA VAL A 137 -12.43 11.83 -15.39
C VAL A 137 -12.94 12.69 -14.23
N LEU A 138 -12.06 13.29 -13.43
CA LEU A 138 -12.48 14.20 -12.36
C LEU A 138 -13.26 15.40 -12.91
N GLU A 139 -12.77 16.03 -13.99
CA GLU A 139 -13.48 17.11 -14.68
C GLU A 139 -14.88 16.65 -15.15
N SER A 140 -14.97 15.44 -15.73
CA SER A 140 -16.24 14.86 -16.18
C SER A 140 -17.20 14.64 -15.01
N ILE A 141 -16.73 14.09 -13.88
CA ILE A 141 -17.54 13.91 -12.67
C ILE A 141 -18.07 15.26 -12.17
N VAL A 142 -17.20 16.28 -12.07
CA VAL A 142 -17.56 17.62 -11.61
C VAL A 142 -18.63 18.25 -12.52
N ILE A 143 -18.41 18.23 -13.83
CA ILE A 143 -19.35 18.79 -14.81
C ILE A 143 -20.68 18.01 -14.80
N ASN A 144 -20.63 16.68 -14.72
CA ASN A 144 -21.82 15.85 -14.73
C ASN A 144 -22.68 16.05 -13.48
N GLU A 145 -22.08 16.20 -12.31
CA GLU A 145 -22.80 16.39 -11.05
C GLU A 145 -23.31 17.83 -10.91
N PHE A 146 -22.45 18.83 -11.09
CA PHE A 146 -22.76 20.23 -10.75
C PHE A 146 -23.18 21.08 -11.94
N LYS A 147 -23.08 20.55 -13.17
CA LYS A 147 -23.36 21.25 -14.43
C LYS A 147 -22.48 22.49 -14.65
N ARG A 148 -21.31 22.52 -14.01
CA ARG A 148 -20.29 23.58 -14.08
C ARG A 148 -18.93 23.01 -13.69
N SER A 149 -17.85 23.65 -14.14
CA SER A 149 -16.47 23.28 -13.77
C SER A 149 -16.02 23.91 -12.45
N SER A 150 -16.50 25.12 -12.15
CA SER A 150 -16.17 25.84 -10.90
C SER A 150 -17.12 25.46 -9.76
N LEU A 151 -16.55 25.11 -8.62
CA LEU A 151 -17.23 24.80 -7.37
C LEU A 151 -17.06 25.92 -6.32
N GLN A 152 -16.55 27.09 -6.74
CA GLN A 152 -16.18 28.18 -5.84
C GLN A 152 -17.36 28.79 -5.07
N ASP A 153 -18.56 28.75 -5.64
CA ASP A 153 -19.77 29.24 -4.97
C ASP A 153 -20.49 28.15 -4.15
N LEU A 154 -19.95 26.93 -4.08
CA LEU A 154 -20.57 25.88 -3.27
C LEU A 154 -20.33 26.12 -1.78
N GLN A 155 -21.36 25.81 -0.99
CA GLN A 155 -21.22 25.71 0.45
C GLN A 155 -20.19 24.62 0.81
N MET A 156 -19.37 24.88 1.82
CA MET A 156 -18.32 23.95 2.27
C MET A 156 -18.87 22.55 2.56
N LYS A 157 -20.04 22.44 3.19
CA LYS A 157 -20.68 21.14 3.46
C LYS A 157 -20.98 20.33 2.20
N THR A 158 -21.28 20.99 1.09
CA THR A 158 -21.50 20.32 -0.21
C THR A 158 -20.19 19.81 -0.78
N LEU A 159 -19.10 20.60 -0.69
CA LEU A 159 -17.75 20.17 -1.05
C LEU A 159 -17.31 18.96 -0.21
N LEU A 160 -17.49 19.00 1.11
CA LEU A 160 -17.13 17.88 1.99
C LEU A 160 -17.87 16.59 1.63
N ARG A 161 -19.19 16.65 1.40
CA ARG A 161 -19.95 15.47 0.94
C ARG A 161 -19.47 14.96 -0.43
N PHE A 162 -19.07 15.86 -1.32
CA PHE A 162 -18.53 15.48 -2.64
C PHE A 162 -17.17 14.79 -2.50
N ILE A 163 -16.25 15.36 -1.72
CA ILE A 163 -14.93 14.77 -1.45
C ILE A 163 -15.06 13.42 -0.75
N ALA A 164 -15.98 13.27 0.22
CA ALA A 164 -16.26 11.98 0.87
C ALA A 164 -16.71 10.90 -0.13
N ARG A 165 -17.57 11.25 -1.10
CA ARG A 165 -17.94 10.32 -2.18
C ARG A 165 -16.75 9.97 -3.07
N LEU A 166 -15.93 10.95 -3.43
CA LEU A 166 -14.72 10.68 -4.22
C LEU A 166 -13.74 9.78 -3.46
N GLN A 167 -13.52 9.99 -2.16
CA GLN A 167 -12.65 9.15 -1.34
C GLN A 167 -13.14 7.70 -1.34
N CYS A 168 -14.42 7.46 -1.08
CA CYS A 168 -14.95 6.09 -1.07
C CYS A 168 -14.98 5.42 -2.45
N THR A 169 -15.23 6.18 -3.52
CA THR A 169 -15.31 5.61 -4.88
C THR A 169 -13.93 5.37 -5.47
N TRP A 170 -12.99 6.29 -5.28
CA TRP A 170 -11.68 6.28 -5.92
C TRP A 170 -10.54 5.84 -5.00
N TRP A 171 -10.82 5.62 -3.71
CA TRP A 171 -9.90 5.13 -2.69
C TRP A 171 -8.64 5.98 -2.57
N LEU A 172 -8.81 7.29 -2.78
CA LEU A 172 -7.76 8.29 -2.71
C LEU A 172 -7.76 8.98 -1.34
N PRO A 173 -6.57 9.34 -0.81
CA PRO A 173 -6.50 10.18 0.38
C PRO A 173 -7.25 11.50 0.19
N TYR A 174 -7.93 11.95 1.24
CA TYR A 174 -8.65 13.23 1.29
C TYR A 174 -7.83 14.39 0.71
N ARG A 175 -6.60 14.58 1.21
CA ARG A 175 -5.72 15.68 0.80
C ARG A 175 -5.33 15.60 -0.67
N SER A 176 -5.18 14.39 -1.21
CA SER A 176 -4.93 14.20 -2.65
C SER A 176 -6.13 14.66 -3.48
N LEU A 177 -7.36 14.34 -3.06
CA LEU A 177 -8.57 14.83 -3.73
C LEU A 177 -8.70 16.35 -3.68
N VAL A 178 -8.40 16.98 -2.56
CA VAL A 178 -8.40 18.45 -2.44
C VAL A 178 -7.39 19.08 -3.40
N LYS A 179 -6.16 18.54 -3.49
CA LYS A 179 -5.17 18.98 -4.48
C LYS A 179 -5.66 18.81 -5.91
N ARG A 180 -6.26 17.66 -6.24
CA ARG A 180 -6.80 17.38 -7.58
C ARG A 180 -7.89 18.38 -7.97
N LEU A 181 -8.79 18.72 -7.05
CA LEU A 181 -9.81 19.75 -7.29
C LEU A 181 -9.20 21.14 -7.51
N LYS A 182 -8.10 21.45 -6.81
CA LYS A 182 -7.36 22.69 -7.03
C LYS A 182 -6.63 22.70 -8.38
N GLU A 183 -6.02 21.58 -8.77
CA GLU A 183 -5.32 21.40 -10.07
C GLU A 183 -6.24 21.72 -11.26
N ILE A 184 -7.48 21.23 -11.23
CA ILE A 184 -8.47 21.50 -12.30
C ILE A 184 -9.21 22.84 -12.13
N ASN A 185 -8.76 23.70 -11.21
CA ASN A 185 -9.36 25.00 -10.89
C ASN A 185 -10.83 24.92 -10.45
N ALA A 186 -11.28 23.78 -9.92
CA ALA A 186 -12.64 23.61 -9.41
C ALA A 186 -12.84 24.39 -8.09
N ILE A 187 -11.80 24.48 -7.26
CA ILE A 187 -11.80 25.25 -6.00
C ILE A 187 -10.75 26.37 -6.03
N ASN A 188 -10.99 27.43 -5.25
CA ASN A 188 -10.03 28.54 -5.10
C ASN A 188 -9.05 28.30 -3.92
N ASP A 189 -8.09 29.22 -3.73
CA ASP A 189 -7.08 29.10 -2.67
C ASP A 189 -7.69 29.11 -1.27
N ASN A 190 -8.67 29.99 -1.02
CA ASN A 190 -9.35 30.06 0.28
C ASN A 190 -10.05 28.75 0.62
N GLN A 191 -10.78 28.17 -0.34
CA GLN A 191 -11.43 26.86 -0.16
C GLN A 191 -10.40 25.76 0.07
N HIS A 192 -9.27 25.78 -0.65
CA HIS A 192 -8.19 24.81 -0.45
C HIS A 192 -7.61 24.92 0.96
N GLU A 193 -7.31 26.12 1.45
CA GLU A 193 -6.84 26.36 2.81
C GLU A 193 -7.85 25.88 3.87
N GLU A 194 -9.12 26.28 3.75
CA GLU A 194 -10.19 25.84 4.66
C GLU A 194 -10.35 24.30 4.69
N LEU A 195 -10.19 23.62 3.55
CA LEU A 195 -10.22 22.17 3.47
C LEU A 195 -8.99 21.52 4.13
N TYR A 196 -7.83 22.18 4.08
CA TYR A 196 -6.59 21.68 4.72
C TYR A 196 -6.55 21.86 6.23
N ASP A 197 -7.36 22.78 6.77
CA ASP A 197 -7.52 23.00 8.21
C ASP A 197 -8.41 21.94 8.88
N ILE A 198 -9.09 21.10 8.10
CA ILE A 198 -9.93 20.01 8.61
C ILE A 198 -9.06 18.85 9.04
N ASP A 199 -9.29 18.33 10.25
CA ASP A 199 -8.81 17.01 10.64
C ASP A 199 -9.65 15.94 9.92
N GLU A 200 -9.13 15.47 8.78
CA GLU A 200 -9.84 14.50 7.95
C GLU A 200 -9.93 13.10 8.57
N ARG A 201 -9.14 12.82 9.62
CA ARG A 201 -9.06 11.53 10.29
C ARG A 201 -9.93 11.45 11.55
N ASP A 202 -10.51 12.57 11.98
CA ASP A 202 -11.52 12.59 13.05
C ASP A 202 -12.83 11.95 12.57
N MET A 203 -13.07 10.70 12.99
CA MET A 203 -14.28 9.92 12.69
C MET A 203 -15.55 10.51 13.30
N ASP A 204 -15.43 11.15 14.45
CA ASP A 204 -16.53 11.83 15.11
C ASP A 204 -16.74 13.26 14.55
N GLY A 205 -15.77 13.76 13.79
CA GLY A 205 -15.78 15.07 13.14
C GLY A 205 -16.82 15.23 12.03
N GLU A 206 -16.99 16.46 11.51
CA GLU A 206 -17.99 16.72 10.47
C GLU A 206 -17.71 15.90 9.19
N TYR A 207 -16.44 15.83 8.76
CA TYR A 207 -16.05 15.05 7.59
C TYR A 207 -16.17 13.54 7.83
N GLY A 208 -15.69 13.03 8.97
CA GLY A 208 -15.77 11.62 9.33
C GLY A 208 -17.20 11.08 9.30
N ARG A 209 -18.14 11.78 9.94
CA ARG A 209 -19.57 11.40 9.91
C ARG A 209 -20.17 11.42 8.50
N MET A 210 -19.76 12.37 7.65
CA MET A 210 -20.21 12.41 6.25
C MET A 210 -19.67 11.21 5.45
N GLY A 211 -18.40 10.87 5.63
CA GLY A 211 -17.76 9.72 5.02
C GLY A 211 -18.41 8.40 5.42
N LEU A 212 -18.62 8.20 6.73
CA LEU A 212 -19.30 7.02 7.25
C LEU A 212 -20.73 6.89 6.73
N ALA A 213 -21.45 8.00 6.53
CA ALA A 213 -22.78 8.00 5.95
C ALA A 213 -22.79 7.69 4.44
N VAL A 214 -21.69 7.95 3.72
CA VAL A 214 -21.53 7.63 2.30
C VAL A 214 -21.29 6.13 2.11
N ASN A 215 -20.29 5.59 2.80
CA ASN A 215 -19.97 4.17 2.79
C ASN A 215 -19.13 3.85 4.04
N SER A 216 -19.76 3.33 5.08
CA SER A 216 -19.10 3.13 6.38
C SER A 216 -17.93 2.17 6.31
N GLU A 217 -18.08 1.05 5.60
CA GLU A 217 -17.05 0.02 5.49
C GLU A 217 -15.81 0.56 4.76
N VAL A 218 -16.00 1.13 3.57
CA VAL A 218 -14.88 1.64 2.76
C VAL A 218 -14.25 2.85 3.43
N PHE A 219 -15.04 3.79 3.95
CA PHE A 219 -14.50 4.98 4.60
C PHE A 219 -13.69 4.62 5.84
N TYR A 220 -14.20 3.72 6.69
CA TYR A 220 -13.47 3.24 7.86
C TYR A 220 -12.16 2.58 7.44
N LYS A 221 -12.19 1.68 6.45
CA LYS A 221 -11.01 1.00 5.93
C LYS A 221 -9.94 1.98 5.44
N LEU A 222 -10.31 2.92 4.58
CA LEU A 222 -9.38 3.90 3.98
C LEU A 222 -8.71 4.80 5.03
N ASN A 223 -9.39 5.07 6.13
CA ASN A 223 -8.93 5.93 7.21
C ASN A 223 -8.43 5.17 8.45
N THR A 224 -8.07 3.89 8.29
CA THR A 224 -7.48 3.06 9.35
C THR A 224 -6.02 2.76 9.01
N VAL A 225 -5.15 2.79 10.03
CA VAL A 225 -3.78 2.27 9.96
C VAL A 225 -3.85 0.75 10.07
N THR A 226 -3.24 0.01 9.14
CA THR A 226 -3.47 -1.44 9.05
C THR A 226 -2.55 -2.27 9.95
N GLU A 227 -1.29 -1.86 10.10
CA GLU A 227 -0.24 -2.59 10.82
C GLU A 227 -0.04 -4.04 10.36
N ASN A 228 -0.43 -4.38 9.13
CA ASN A 228 -0.33 -5.74 8.61
C ASN A 228 1.13 -6.19 8.47
N ILE A 229 1.40 -7.44 8.87
CA ILE A 229 2.59 -8.20 8.48
C ILE A 229 2.10 -9.32 7.57
N ASN A 230 2.35 -9.23 6.25
CA ASN A 230 1.76 -10.18 5.31
C ASN A 230 2.48 -10.22 3.96
N ALA A 231 2.13 -11.22 3.15
CA ALA A 231 2.47 -11.31 1.74
C ALA A 231 1.22 -11.75 0.94
N SER A 232 1.30 -11.68 -0.39
CA SER A 232 0.19 -12.13 -1.25
C SER A 232 -0.13 -13.62 -1.02
N PRO A 233 -1.40 -14.05 -1.17
CA PRO A 233 -1.76 -15.47 -1.10
C PRO A 233 -0.93 -16.34 -2.05
N LYS A 234 -0.60 -15.83 -3.25
CA LYS A 234 0.27 -16.51 -4.21
C LYS A 234 1.68 -16.73 -3.65
N THR A 235 2.23 -15.77 -2.92
CA THR A 235 3.55 -15.90 -2.27
C THR A 235 3.52 -16.92 -1.14
N ILE A 236 2.45 -16.93 -0.33
CA ILE A 236 2.28 -17.93 0.73
C ILE A 236 2.16 -19.35 0.15
N GLU A 237 1.41 -19.51 -0.95
CA GLU A 237 1.29 -20.77 -1.69
C GLU A 237 2.66 -21.30 -2.19
N VAL A 238 3.57 -20.41 -2.59
CA VAL A 238 4.93 -20.82 -2.99
C VAL A 238 5.70 -21.41 -1.81
N ILE A 239 5.56 -20.87 -0.60
CA ILE A 239 6.20 -21.40 0.60
C ILE A 239 5.68 -22.82 0.88
N ILE A 240 4.35 -23.01 0.81
CA ILE A 240 3.70 -24.30 1.03
C ILE A 240 4.17 -25.33 0.01
N ARG A 241 4.17 -25.01 -1.28
CA ARG A 241 4.63 -25.92 -2.33
C ARG A 241 6.10 -26.30 -2.19
N ASN A 242 6.95 -25.36 -1.80
CA ASN A 242 8.35 -25.67 -1.56
C ASN A 242 8.52 -26.72 -0.44
N PHE A 243 7.65 -26.72 0.57
CA PHE A 243 7.63 -27.76 1.59
C PHE A 243 7.09 -29.08 1.04
N GLU A 244 5.96 -29.07 0.33
CA GLU A 244 5.37 -30.27 -0.28
C GLU A 244 6.31 -30.95 -1.30
N ASP A 245 7.07 -30.15 -2.06
CA ASP A 245 8.07 -30.60 -3.02
C ASP A 245 9.42 -30.96 -2.37
N SER A 246 9.51 -30.94 -1.03
CA SER A 246 10.72 -31.27 -0.25
C SER A 246 11.93 -30.37 -0.56
N LEU A 247 11.70 -29.13 -0.98
CA LEU A 247 12.75 -28.12 -1.21
C LEU A 247 13.16 -27.39 0.07
N ILE A 248 12.27 -27.36 1.06
CA ILE A 248 12.53 -26.86 2.41
C ILE A 248 12.09 -27.93 3.42
N ASP A 249 12.75 -27.98 4.57
CA ASP A 249 12.37 -28.83 5.68
C ASP A 249 11.27 -28.19 6.54
N GLU A 250 10.79 -28.96 7.51
CA GLU A 250 9.70 -28.59 8.42
C GLU A 250 10.04 -27.35 9.27
N ASP A 251 11.27 -27.27 9.80
CA ASP A 251 11.77 -26.11 10.53
C ASP A 251 11.73 -24.86 9.65
N LYS A 252 12.27 -24.95 8.43
CA LYS A 252 12.31 -23.82 7.51
C LYS A 252 10.92 -23.40 7.06
N PHE A 253 10.00 -24.35 6.90
CA PHE A 253 8.61 -24.08 6.55
C PHE A 253 7.91 -23.24 7.65
N ALA A 254 7.99 -23.69 8.90
CA ALA A 254 7.41 -22.99 10.03
C ALA A 254 8.05 -21.62 10.27
N ASP A 255 9.38 -21.55 10.24
CA ASP A 255 10.12 -20.29 10.38
C ASP A 255 9.70 -19.28 9.31
N THR A 256 9.55 -19.71 8.06
CA THR A 256 9.22 -18.81 6.95
C THR A 256 7.76 -18.33 7.04
N LEU A 257 6.81 -19.19 7.41
CA LEU A 257 5.41 -18.79 7.65
C LEU A 257 5.28 -17.82 8.82
N SER A 258 6.07 -18.01 9.88
CA SER A 258 6.05 -17.17 11.07
C SER A 258 6.39 -15.70 10.77
N LEU A 259 7.22 -15.45 9.75
CA LEU A 259 7.53 -14.10 9.27
C LEU A 259 6.28 -13.33 8.80
N PHE A 260 5.21 -14.03 8.43
CA PHE A 260 3.94 -13.48 7.97
C PHE A 260 2.81 -13.70 8.97
N GLY A 261 3.15 -13.99 10.23
CA GLY A 261 2.21 -14.26 11.32
C GLY A 261 1.36 -15.50 11.08
N LYS A 262 1.86 -16.48 10.33
CA LYS A 262 1.16 -17.74 10.04
C LYS A 262 1.93 -18.91 10.61
N ASN A 263 1.24 -20.02 10.81
CA ASN A 263 1.80 -21.29 11.23
C ASN A 263 1.38 -22.41 10.26
N PRO A 264 2.07 -23.56 10.25
CA PRO A 264 1.68 -24.69 9.41
C PRO A 264 0.24 -25.20 9.65
N ASP A 265 -0.26 -25.16 10.90
CA ASP A 265 -1.61 -25.60 11.25
C ASP A 265 -2.70 -24.77 10.56
N ASP A 266 -2.45 -23.48 10.28
CA ASP A 266 -3.35 -22.61 9.51
C ASP A 266 -3.64 -23.18 8.11
N PHE A 267 -2.76 -24.05 7.60
CA PHE A 267 -2.84 -24.70 6.30
C PHE A 267 -3.12 -26.22 6.40
N GLY A 268 -3.41 -26.72 7.61
CA GLY A 268 -3.81 -28.11 7.83
C GLY A 268 -2.66 -29.11 7.97
N TYR A 269 -1.43 -28.64 8.19
CA TYR A 269 -0.32 -29.50 8.61
C TYR A 269 -0.36 -29.66 10.14
N ASP A 270 0.00 -30.82 10.65
CA ASP A 270 0.06 -31.07 12.10
C ASP A 270 1.48 -30.72 12.57
N TYR A 271 1.69 -29.48 13.02
CA TYR A 271 2.99 -29.01 13.53
C TYR A 271 3.00 -29.12 15.06
N GLY A 272 2.94 -30.36 15.52
CA GLY A 272 3.17 -30.74 16.91
C GLY A 272 4.57 -31.32 17.10
N VAL A 273 5.15 -31.15 18.30
CA VAL A 273 6.31 -31.96 18.70
C VAL A 273 5.86 -33.42 18.66
N SER A 274 6.54 -34.27 17.89
CA SER A 274 6.15 -35.68 17.81
C SER A 274 6.24 -36.33 19.20
N GLU A 275 5.40 -37.33 19.48
CA GLU A 275 5.54 -38.12 20.73
C GLU A 275 6.94 -38.75 20.83
N GLU A 276 7.59 -39.07 19.69
CA GLU A 276 8.97 -39.57 19.66
C GLU A 276 9.98 -38.52 20.14
N ASP A 277 9.83 -37.26 19.74
CA ASP A 277 10.70 -36.18 20.20
C ASP A 277 10.47 -35.87 21.69
N LEU A 278 9.21 -35.90 22.14
CA LEU A 278 8.88 -35.76 23.57
C LEU A 278 9.48 -36.90 24.40
N ASP A 279 9.38 -38.14 23.91
CA ASP A 279 9.97 -39.33 24.53
C ASP A 279 11.50 -39.24 24.54
N GLU A 280 12.13 -38.73 23.48
CA GLU A 280 13.58 -38.52 23.42
C GLU A 280 14.02 -37.44 24.42
N PHE A 281 13.28 -36.33 24.54
CA PHE A 281 13.50 -35.30 25.55
C PHE A 281 13.34 -35.84 26.98
N GLU A 282 12.28 -36.59 27.27
CA GLU A 282 12.09 -37.23 28.59
C GLU A 282 13.21 -38.24 28.88
N THR A 283 13.64 -39.01 27.88
CA THR A 283 14.75 -39.96 28.03
C THR A 283 16.08 -39.24 28.31
N PHE A 284 16.31 -38.09 27.68
CA PHE A 284 17.49 -37.26 27.89
C PHE A 284 17.51 -36.66 29.31
N PHE A 285 16.40 -36.05 29.76
CA PHE A 285 16.30 -35.48 31.10
C PHE A 285 16.31 -36.54 32.21
N ASN A 286 15.72 -37.71 31.99
CA ASN A 286 15.73 -38.81 32.96
C ASN A 286 17.11 -39.49 33.10
N ARG A 287 17.99 -39.40 32.09
CA ARG A 287 19.37 -39.91 32.18
C ARG A 287 20.29 -39.05 33.05
N GLU A 288 20.02 -37.76 33.22
CA GLU A 288 20.83 -36.89 34.08
C GLU A 288 20.52 -37.07 35.57
N VAL A 289 19.31 -37.53 35.92
CA VAL A 289 18.91 -37.74 37.32
C VAL A 289 19.53 -39.00 37.93
N ASP A 290 19.83 -40.01 37.11
CA ASP A 290 20.36 -41.31 37.58
C ASP A 290 21.89 -41.34 37.80
N ASN A 291 22.63 -40.35 37.28
CA ASN A 291 24.09 -40.25 37.46
C ASN A 291 24.54 -39.46 38.71
N GLY A 292 23.59 -39.01 39.55
CA GLY A 292 23.88 -38.20 40.74
C GLY A 292 23.88 -38.93 42.10
N SER A 293 23.60 -40.24 42.14
CA SER A 293 23.35 -40.94 43.40
C SER A 293 24.21 -42.19 43.60
N GLN A 294 25.54 -42.03 43.64
CA GLN A 294 26.40 -42.99 44.34
C GLN A 294 26.66 -42.48 45.77
N PRO A 295 26.24 -43.19 46.82
CA PRO A 295 26.63 -42.87 48.18
C PRO A 295 28.06 -43.40 48.40
N ASP A 296 29.04 -42.51 48.48
CA ASP A 296 30.34 -42.84 49.03
C ASP A 296 30.26 -42.94 50.56
N LEU A 297 30.71 -44.12 51.01
CA LEU A 297 30.94 -44.64 52.37
C LEU A 297 31.14 -43.65 53.53
#